data_AF-N0BC84-F1
#
_entry.id   AF-N0BC84-F1
#
_cell.length_a   1.000
_cell.length_b   1.000
_cell.length_c   1.000
_cell.angle_alpha   90.00
_cell.angle_beta   90.00
_cell.angle_gamma   90.00
#
_symmetry.space_group_name_H-M   'P 1'
#
loop_
_entity.id
_entity.type
_entity.pdbx_description
1 polymer ?
#
loop_
_entity_poly.entity_id
_entity_poly.type
_entity_poly.pdbx_seq_one_letter_code
_entity_poly.pdbx_strand_id
1 'polypeptide(L)' 'MEVLEILDKALELEKEAIEEYLKMKKDADPETAELLDFLISQEREHIRMLNERKKAIRLLRR' A
#
# COMPACT_ATOMS: atom_id res chain seq x y z
N MET A 1 -15.15 12.63 7.13
CA MET A 1 -14.21 11.53 7.41
C MET A 1 -13.11 12.08 8.29
N GLU A 2 -12.86 11.45 9.42
CA GLU A 2 -11.74 11.77 10.30
C GLU A 2 -10.40 11.40 9.65
N VAL A 3 -9.32 12.09 9.98
CA VAL A 3 -8.00 11.85 9.35
C VAL A 3 -7.54 10.39 9.52
N LEU A 4 -7.85 9.76 10.67
CA LEU A 4 -7.51 8.35 10.90
C LEU A 4 -8.29 7.40 9.99
N GLU A 5 -9.54 7.71 9.67
CA GLU A 5 -10.37 6.90 8.74
C GLU A 5 -9.84 7.01 7.31
N ILE A 6 -9.39 8.21 6.90
CA ILE A 6 -8.76 8.41 5.58
C ILE A 6 -7.48 7.57 5.47
N LEU A 7 -6.65 7.57 6.52
CA LEU A 7 -5.44 6.76 6.54
C LEU A 7 -5.72 5.26 6.56
N ASP A 8 -6.79 4.83 7.24
CA ASP A 8 -7.23 3.44 7.19
C ASP A 8 -7.70 3.03 5.81
N LYS A 9 -8.48 3.88 5.14
CA LYS A 9 -8.91 3.59 3.77
C LYS A 9 -7.74 3.55 2.79
N ALA A 10 -6.78 4.47 2.93
CA ALA A 10 -5.55 4.44 2.12
C ALA A 10 -4.79 3.12 2.32
N LEU A 11 -4.61 2.67 3.57
CA LEU A 11 -3.94 1.40 3.88
C LEU A 11 -4.65 0.18 3.30
N GLU A 12 -5.98 0.18 3.22
CA GLU A 12 -6.74 -0.89 2.54
C GLU A 12 -6.45 -0.90 1.04
N LEU A 13 -6.50 0.29 0.40
CA LEU A 13 -6.25 0.42 -1.04
C LEU A 13 -4.86 -0.09 -1.44
N GLU A 14 -3.81 0.25 -0.66
CA GLU A 14 -2.46 -0.24 -0.98
C GLU A 14 -2.35 -1.77 -0.86
N LYS A 15 -3.08 -2.38 0.08
CA LYS A 15 -3.09 -3.84 0.23
C LYS A 15 -3.84 -4.51 -0.92
N GLU A 16 -4.98 -3.95 -1.31
CA GLU A 16 -5.77 -4.41 -2.46
C GLU A 16 -4.94 -4.32 -3.76
N ALA A 17 -4.18 -3.23 -3.94
CA ALA A 17 -3.28 -3.07 -5.09
C ALA A 17 -2.18 -4.15 -5.13
N ILE A 18 -1.53 -4.43 -3.98
CA ILE A 18 -0.53 -5.52 -3.89
C ILE A 18 -1.16 -6.87 -4.27
N GLU A 19 -2.34 -7.18 -3.74
CA GLU A 19 -3.03 -8.43 -4.06
C GLU A 19 -3.35 -8.54 -5.55
N GLU A 20 -3.78 -7.44 -6.17
CA GLU A 20 -4.09 -7.41 -7.59
C GLU A 20 -2.83 -7.58 -8.46
N TYR A 21 -1.76 -6.86 -8.16
CA TYR A 21 -0.48 -7.00 -8.87
C TYR A 21 0.10 -8.42 -8.72
N LEU A 22 -0.03 -9.03 -7.54
CA LEU A 22 0.38 -10.43 -7.33
C LEU A 22 -0.46 -11.42 -8.15
N LYS A 23 -1.74 -11.16 -8.38
CA LYS A 23 -2.57 -11.98 -9.29
C LYS A 23 -2.12 -11.79 -10.73
N MET A 24 -2.00 -10.54 -11.19
CA MET A 24 -1.58 -10.20 -12.55
C MET A 24 -0.22 -10.81 -12.90
N LYS A 25 0.72 -10.81 -11.94
CA LYS A 25 2.07 -11.33 -12.14
C LYS A 25 2.12 -12.82 -12.49
N LYS A 26 1.13 -13.61 -12.06
CA LYS A 26 1.13 -15.07 -12.28
C LYS A 26 1.15 -15.46 -13.76
N ASP A 27 0.52 -14.65 -14.60
CA ASP A 27 0.35 -14.90 -16.03
C ASP A 27 1.11 -13.89 -16.90
N ALA A 28 1.96 -13.06 -16.29
CA ALA A 28 2.73 -12.01 -16.96
C ALA A 28 3.97 -12.55 -17.67
N ASP A 29 4.35 -11.92 -18.79
CA ASP A 29 5.68 -12.10 -19.37
C ASP A 29 6.78 -11.56 -18.43
N PRO A 30 8.07 -11.90 -18.63
CA PRO A 30 9.13 -11.51 -17.72
C PRO A 30 9.29 -10.00 -17.50
N GLU A 31 9.11 -9.18 -18.54
CA GLU A 31 9.26 -7.73 -18.46
C GLU A 31 8.11 -7.10 -17.67
N THR A 32 6.88 -7.55 -17.94
CA THR A 32 5.70 -7.17 -17.17
C THR A 32 5.80 -7.63 -15.72
N ALA A 33 6.34 -8.83 -15.47
CA ALA A 33 6.52 -9.36 -14.12
C ALA A 33 7.51 -8.54 -13.28
N GLU A 34 8.59 -8.03 -13.90
CA GLU A 34 9.56 -7.15 -13.24
C GLU A 34 8.93 -5.79 -12.89
N LEU A 35 8.13 -5.21 -13.80
CA LEU A 35 7.38 -4.00 -13.52
C LEU A 35 6.40 -4.21 -12.34
N LEU A 36 5.68 -5.33 -12.32
CA LEU A 36 4.76 -5.65 -11.24
C LEU A 36 5.48 -5.83 -9.89
N ASP A 37 6.68 -6.42 -9.87
CA ASP A 37 7.51 -6.47 -8.66
C ASP A 37 7.90 -5.08 -8.17
N PHE A 38 8.28 -4.20 -9.10
CA PHE A 38 8.58 -2.81 -8.75
C PHE A 38 7.36 -2.12 -8.14
N LEU A 39 6.17 -2.24 -8.75
CA LEU A 39 4.93 -1.65 -8.22
C LEU A 39 4.58 -2.20 -6.83
N ILE A 40 4.66 -3.52 -6.63
CA ILE A 40 4.45 -4.15 -5.31
C ILE A 40 5.42 -3.58 -4.27
N SER A 41 6.67 -3.30 -4.65
CA SER A 41 7.64 -2.68 -3.74
C SER A 41 7.25 -1.25 -3.35
N GLN A 42 6.68 -0.47 -4.27
CA GLN A 42 6.20 0.88 -4.00
C GLN A 42 5.01 0.87 -3.04
N GLU A 43 4.03 -0.01 -3.24
CA GLU A 43 2.86 -0.07 -2.34
C GLU A 43 3.24 -0.51 -0.92
N ARG A 44 4.24 -1.39 -0.77
CA ARG A 44 4.79 -1.73 0.54
C ARG A 44 5.43 -0.53 1.24
N GLU A 45 6.11 0.32 0.48
CA GLU A 45 6.67 1.57 1.00
C GLU A 45 5.57 2.55 1.41
N HIS A 46 4.52 2.70 0.58
CA HIS A 46 3.36 3.52 0.92
C HIS A 46 2.69 3.05 2.22
N ILE A 47 2.47 1.75 2.39
CA ILE A 47 1.94 1.16 3.63
C ILE A 47 2.81 1.52 4.84
N ARG A 48 4.14 1.44 4.70
CA ARG A 48 5.07 1.82 5.79
C ARG A 48 4.86 3.28 6.17
N MET A 49 4.91 4.19 5.21
CA MET A 49 4.77 5.64 5.45
C MET A 49 3.39 6.00 6.02
N LEU A 50 2.31 5.37 5.54
CA LEU A 50 0.95 5.60 6.05
C LEU A 50 0.82 5.15 7.50
N ASN A 51 1.40 3.99 7.87
CA ASN A 51 1.40 3.53 9.26
C ASN A 51 2.18 4.46 10.19
N GLU A 52 3.32 4.99 9.75
CA GLU A 52 4.09 5.98 10.51
C GLU A 52 3.29 7.25 10.78
N ARG A 53 2.62 7.79 9.74
CA ARG A 53 1.74 8.96 9.86
C ARG A 53 0.57 8.69 10.80
N LYS A 54 -0.07 7.54 10.68
CA LYS A 54 -1.18 7.13 11.54
C LYS A 54 -0.74 7.04 13.01
N LYS A 55 0.45 6.49 13.27
CA LYS A 55 1.04 6.43 14.60
C LYS A 55 1.30 7.83 15.16
N ALA A 56 1.89 8.73 14.36
CA ALA A 56 2.14 10.12 14.77
C ALA A 56 0.87 10.86 15.17
N ILE A 57 -0.19 10.76 14.35
CA ILE A 57 -1.48 11.41 14.64
C ILE A 57 -2.12 10.85 15.93
N ARG A 58 -2.04 9.54 16.17
CA ARG A 58 -2.53 8.93 17.41
C ARG A 58 -1.80 9.44 18.65
N LEU A 59 -0.50 9.72 18.52
CA LEU A 59 0.30 10.28 19.62
C LEU A 59 -0.03 11.75 19.89
N LEU A 60 -0.31 12.54 18.84
CA LEU A 60 -0.68 13.96 18.95
C LEU A 60 -2.09 14.19 19.49
N ARG A 61 -2.97 13.19 19.38
CA ARG A 61 -4.35 13.23 19.90
C ARG A 61 -4.49 12.70 21.34
N ARG A 62 -3.40 12.27 21.97
CA ARG A 62 -3.33 11.97 23.41
C ARG A 62 -2.99 13.23 24.18
#